data_AF-A0A0M4IXC8-F1
#
_entry.id   AF-A0A0M4IXC8-F1
#
_cell.length_a   1.000
_cell.length_b   1.000
_cell.length_c   1.000
_cell.angle_alpha   90.00
_cell.angle_beta   90.00
_cell.angle_gamma   90.00
#
_symmetry.space_group_name_H-M   'P 1'
#
loop_
_entity.id
_entity.type
_entity.pdbx_description
1 polymer ?
#
loop_
_entity_poly.entity_id
_entity_poly.type
_entity_poly.pdbx_seq_one_letter_code
_entity_poly.pdbx_strand_id
1 'polypeptide(L)'
;NTLVQWIWGGFSVDSATLTRFFSFHFILPFVIVGLSVLHLLFLHQTGSSNPTGLNPNFDKIPFHTYFSFKDIYGFILLVGALMTLSTFSPNLLGDPDNFTPANPLTTPPHIKPEWYFLFAYAILRSIPSKLGGVLALLASIMVLFLAPMTHTAKQRSLMFRPITKMVF
;
A
#
# COMPACT_ATOMS: atom_id res chain seq x y z
N ASN A 1 13.10 -15.69 -19.71
CA ASN A 1 12.59 -14.47 -20.38
C ASN A 1 11.20 -14.63 -21.00
N THR A 2 10.70 -15.86 -21.17
CA THR A 2 9.38 -16.13 -21.79
C THR A 2 8.24 -15.36 -21.12
N LEU A 3 8.12 -15.40 -19.79
CA LEU A 3 7.08 -14.64 -19.06
C LEU A 3 7.25 -13.12 -19.19
N VAL A 4 8.48 -12.61 -19.15
CA VAL A 4 8.76 -11.17 -19.28
C VAL A 4 8.37 -10.67 -20.68
N GLN A 5 8.77 -11.39 -21.73
CA GLN A 5 8.40 -11.07 -23.11
C GLN A 5 6.90 -11.22 -23.35
N TRP A 6 6.25 -12.19 -22.70
CA TRP A 6 4.80 -12.33 -22.72
C TRP A 6 4.11 -11.11 -22.09
N ILE A 7 4.59 -10.65 -20.93
CA ILE A 7 4.10 -9.42 -20.26
C ILE A 7 4.37 -8.17 -21.09
N TRP A 8 5.48 -8.08 -21.80
CA TRP A 8 5.77 -6.93 -22.67
C TRP A 8 4.98 -6.97 -23.99
N GLY A 9 4.73 -8.18 -24.53
CA GLY A 9 4.20 -8.36 -25.88
C GLY A 9 5.24 -8.21 -26.96
N GLY A 10 6.52 -8.41 -26.64
CA GLY A 10 7.65 -8.17 -27.51
C GLY A 10 8.98 -8.37 -26.79
N PHE A 11 10.07 -7.92 -27.41
CA PHE A 11 11.42 -8.05 -26.87
C PHE A 11 11.81 -6.97 -25.84
N SER A 12 11.08 -5.86 -25.83
CA SER A 12 11.27 -4.71 -24.94
C SER A 12 9.91 -4.08 -24.59
N VAL A 13 9.92 -3.13 -23.65
CA VAL A 13 8.75 -2.29 -23.35
C VAL A 13 8.47 -1.39 -24.56
N ASP A 14 7.23 -1.44 -25.07
CA ASP A 14 6.78 -0.67 -26.24
C ASP A 14 5.25 -0.42 -26.17
N SER A 15 4.65 0.08 -27.26
CA SER A 15 3.21 0.36 -27.43
C SER A 15 2.31 -0.79 -26.96
N ALA A 16 2.67 -2.04 -27.29
CA ALA A 16 1.93 -3.21 -26.83
C ALA A 16 1.89 -3.32 -25.29
N THR A 17 2.98 -2.93 -24.60
CA THR A 17 3.08 -2.89 -23.13
C THR A 17 2.27 -1.73 -22.55
N LEU A 18 2.29 -0.56 -23.18
CA LEU A 18 1.55 0.61 -22.71
C LEU A 18 0.03 0.36 -22.76
N THR A 19 -0.48 -0.12 -23.89
CA THR A 19 -1.92 -0.37 -24.09
C THR A 19 -2.46 -1.39 -23.08
N ARG A 20 -1.73 -2.48 -22.84
CA ARG A 20 -2.14 -3.49 -21.84
C ARG A 20 -2.06 -2.94 -20.41
N PHE A 21 -1.03 -2.15 -20.06
CA PHE A 21 -0.90 -1.60 -18.72
C PHE A 21 -1.99 -0.57 -18.44
N PHE A 22 -2.41 0.19 -19.46
CA PHE A 22 -3.62 1.01 -19.36
C PHE A 22 -4.87 0.16 -19.09
N SER A 23 -5.08 -0.93 -19.83
CA SER A 23 -6.21 -1.85 -19.57
C SER A 23 -6.17 -2.46 -18.17
N PHE A 24 -4.99 -2.87 -17.68
CA PHE A 24 -4.81 -3.36 -16.31
C PHE A 24 -5.08 -2.27 -15.26
N HIS A 25 -4.54 -1.07 -15.47
CA HIS A 25 -4.77 0.07 -14.59
C HIS A 25 -6.25 0.45 -14.52
N PHE A 26 -7.00 0.28 -15.61
CA PHE A 26 -8.43 0.52 -15.64
C PHE A 26 -9.22 -0.53 -14.85
N ILE A 27 -8.92 -1.83 -15.02
CA ILE A 27 -9.71 -2.90 -14.39
C ILE A 27 -9.36 -3.13 -12.91
N LEU A 28 -8.09 -2.98 -12.52
CA LEU A 28 -7.63 -3.29 -11.16
C LEU A 28 -8.33 -2.49 -10.04
N PRO A 29 -8.66 -1.18 -10.20
CA PRO A 29 -9.46 -0.44 -9.22
C PRO A 29 -10.81 -1.10 -8.93
N PHE A 30 -11.50 -1.66 -9.93
CA PHE A 30 -12.77 -2.35 -9.72
C PHE A 30 -12.59 -3.68 -8.99
N VAL A 31 -11.49 -4.39 -9.24
CA VAL A 31 -11.12 -5.57 -8.45
C VAL A 31 -10.88 -5.19 -6.99
N ILE A 32 -10.18 -4.08 -6.74
CA ILE A 32 -9.95 -3.55 -5.38
C ILE A 32 -11.25 -3.18 -4.68
N VAL A 33 -12.22 -2.58 -5.39
CA VAL A 33 -13.57 -2.33 -4.84
C VAL A 33 -14.23 -3.65 -4.42
N GLY A 34 -14.20 -4.67 -5.26
CA GLY A 34 -14.75 -6.00 -4.93
C GLY A 34 -14.09 -6.62 -3.71
N LEU A 35 -12.76 -6.56 -3.62
CA LEU A 35 -12.00 -7.03 -2.45
C LEU A 35 -12.29 -6.20 -1.20
N SER A 36 -12.55 -4.90 -1.33
CA SER A 36 -12.91 -4.02 -0.21
C SER A 36 -14.28 -4.37 0.37
N VAL A 37 -15.25 -4.73 -0.48
CA VAL A 37 -16.56 -5.24 -0.02
C VAL A 37 -16.40 -6.55 0.73
N LEU A 38 -15.59 -7.48 0.20
CA LEU A 38 -15.30 -8.74 0.90
C LEU A 38 -14.60 -8.51 2.25
N HIS A 39 -13.65 -7.58 2.29
CA HIS A 39 -12.99 -7.16 3.53
C HIS A 39 -14.01 -6.63 4.56
N LEU A 40 -14.92 -5.74 4.16
CA LEU A 40 -15.96 -5.21 5.04
C LEU A 40 -16.95 -6.28 5.51
N LEU A 41 -17.26 -7.27 4.68
CA LEU A 41 -18.10 -8.40 5.06
C LEU A 41 -17.47 -9.22 6.20
N PHE A 42 -16.18 -9.56 6.09
CA PHE A 42 -15.46 -10.25 7.17
C PHE A 42 -15.32 -9.39 8.42
N LEU A 43 -15.12 -8.08 8.26
CA LEU A 43 -15.12 -7.15 9.38
C LEU A 43 -16.48 -7.13 10.10
N HIS A 44 -17.59 -7.11 9.35
CA HIS A 44 -18.94 -7.10 9.94
C HIS A 44 -19.29 -8.38 10.72
N GLN A 45 -18.71 -9.53 10.36
CA GLN A 45 -18.93 -10.78 11.10
C GLN A 45 -18.39 -10.72 12.53
N THR A 46 -17.29 -10.00 12.76
CA THR A 46 -16.63 -9.93 14.07
C THR A 46 -16.76 -8.58 14.76
N GLY A 47 -17.04 -7.52 14.00
CA GLY A 47 -17.00 -6.13 14.45
C GLY A 47 -15.58 -5.58 14.61
N SER A 48 -15.48 -4.26 14.74
CA SER A 48 -14.21 -3.59 14.99
C SER A 48 -13.62 -3.97 16.35
N SER A 49 -12.30 -4.05 16.41
CA SER A 49 -11.58 -4.09 17.69
C SER A 49 -11.53 -2.69 18.33
N ASN A 50 -10.92 -2.57 19.51
CA ASN A 50 -10.76 -1.31 20.22
C ASN A 50 -9.33 -1.21 20.80
N PRO A 51 -8.87 0.00 21.21
CA PRO A 51 -7.48 0.21 21.65
C PRO A 51 -7.01 -0.70 22.78
N THR A 52 -7.90 -1.12 23.69
CA THR A 52 -7.54 -2.01 24.81
C THR A 52 -7.35 -3.46 24.38
N GLY A 53 -7.91 -3.86 23.23
CA GLY A 53 -7.92 -5.24 22.75
C GLY A 53 -8.89 -6.16 23.50
N LEU A 54 -9.67 -5.64 24.46
CA LEU A 54 -10.69 -6.38 25.22
C LEU A 54 -12.00 -6.51 24.41
N ASN A 55 -12.96 -7.28 24.94
CA ASN A 55 -14.27 -7.46 24.30
C ASN A 55 -15.05 -6.13 24.26
N PRO A 56 -15.36 -5.58 23.06
CA PRO A 56 -16.08 -4.31 22.94
C PRO A 56 -17.59 -4.42 23.21
N ASN A 57 -18.15 -5.63 23.36
CA ASN A 57 -19.60 -5.82 23.42
C ASN A 57 -20.28 -5.20 24.64
N PHE A 58 -19.53 -4.87 25.70
CA PHE A 58 -20.07 -4.29 26.93
C PHE A 58 -20.47 -2.82 26.78
N ASP A 59 -19.93 -2.11 25.79
CA ASP A 59 -20.13 -0.66 25.62
C ASP A 59 -20.16 -0.29 24.14
N LYS A 60 -21.15 -0.84 23.41
CA LYS A 60 -21.37 -0.50 22.00
C LYS A 60 -22.25 0.74 21.89
N ILE A 61 -21.83 1.63 21.00
CA ILE A 61 -22.62 2.78 20.55
C ILE A 61 -23.03 2.59 19.07
N PRO A 62 -24.15 3.17 18.63
CA PRO A 62 -24.53 3.13 17.22
C PRO A 62 -23.47 3.80 16.33
N PHE A 63 -23.33 3.29 15.10
CA PHE A 63 -22.40 3.87 14.13
C PHE A 63 -22.82 5.28 13.71
N HIS A 64 -24.11 5.44 13.38
CA HIS A 64 -24.66 6.73 13.01
C HIS A 64 -24.75 7.67 14.22
N THR A 65 -24.70 8.97 13.90
CA THR A 65 -24.31 10.08 14.77
C THR A 65 -22.83 10.03 15.16
N TYR A 66 -22.38 9.03 15.92
CA TYR A 66 -21.02 9.08 16.49
C TYR A 66 -19.89 8.94 15.47
N PHE A 67 -19.82 7.79 14.80
CA PHE A 67 -18.73 7.52 13.84
C PHE A 67 -18.96 8.21 12.51
N SER A 68 -20.22 8.39 12.06
CA SER A 68 -20.51 9.17 10.85
C SER A 68 -19.97 10.61 10.91
N PHE A 69 -20.22 11.35 12.00
CA PHE A 69 -19.71 12.73 12.12
C PHE A 69 -18.18 12.76 12.32
N LYS A 70 -17.63 11.78 13.05
CA LYS A 70 -16.17 11.63 13.18
C LYS A 70 -15.49 11.39 11.83
N ASP A 71 -16.06 10.53 10.99
CA ASP A 71 -15.53 10.20 9.67
C ASP A 71 -15.65 11.40 8.72
N ILE A 72 -16.78 12.13 8.75
CA ILE A 72 -16.94 13.39 7.97
C ILE A 72 -15.83 14.38 8.33
N TYR A 73 -15.55 14.58 9.62
CA TYR A 73 -14.46 15.45 10.05
C TYR A 73 -13.10 14.97 9.50
N GLY A 74 -12.82 13.66 9.56
CA GLY A 74 -11.63 13.06 8.96
C GLY A 74 -11.54 13.31 7.45
N PHE A 75 -12.65 13.17 6.71
CA PHE A 75 -12.71 13.45 5.28
C PHE A 75 -12.45 14.93 4.97
N ILE A 76 -12.96 15.87 5.78
CA ILE A 76 -12.68 17.31 5.61
C ILE A 76 -11.17 17.56 5.73
N LEU A 77 -10.50 16.96 6.72
CA LEU A 77 -9.05 17.09 6.87
C LEU A 77 -8.28 16.47 5.70
N LEU A 78 -8.66 15.27 5.27
CA LEU A 78 -8.02 14.58 4.13
C LEU A 78 -8.16 15.39 2.83
N VAL A 79 -9.38 15.83 2.51
CA VAL A 79 -9.65 16.63 1.30
C VAL A 79 -8.96 17.98 1.40
N GLY A 80 -8.97 18.63 2.56
CA GLY A 80 -8.25 19.89 2.77
C GLY A 80 -6.73 19.75 2.56
N ALA A 81 -6.12 18.67 3.06
CA ALA A 81 -4.71 18.37 2.84
C ALA A 81 -4.42 18.09 1.35
N LEU A 82 -5.28 17.30 0.69
CA LEU A 82 -5.14 16.99 -0.75
C LEU A 82 -5.27 18.24 -1.61
N MET A 83 -6.26 19.10 -1.35
CA MET A 83 -6.44 20.37 -2.05
C MET A 83 -5.23 21.28 -1.86
N THR A 84 -4.71 21.37 -0.63
CA THR A 84 -3.51 22.17 -0.34
C THR A 84 -2.32 21.67 -1.15
N LEU A 85 -2.08 20.35 -1.16
CA LEU A 85 -1.02 19.74 -1.96
C LEU A 85 -1.22 20.02 -3.46
N SER A 86 -2.40 19.72 -4.01
CA SER A 86 -2.67 19.85 -5.44
C SER A 86 -2.65 21.28 -5.95
N THR A 87 -3.08 22.25 -5.13
CA THR A 87 -3.19 23.65 -5.54
C THR A 87 -1.90 24.41 -5.34
N PHE A 88 -1.24 24.24 -4.19
CA PHE A 88 -0.05 25.03 -3.86
C PHE A 88 1.27 24.34 -4.21
N SER A 89 1.29 23.00 -4.30
CA SER A 89 2.53 22.24 -4.50
C SER A 89 2.32 20.91 -5.27
N PRO A 90 1.69 20.95 -6.46
CA PRO A 90 1.22 19.75 -7.18
C PRO A 90 2.32 18.73 -7.49
N ASN A 91 3.56 19.20 -7.67
CA ASN A 91 4.70 18.35 -8.02
C ASN A 91 5.59 17.98 -6.81
N LEU A 92 5.20 18.33 -5.58
CA LEU A 92 6.02 18.11 -4.38
C LEU A 92 6.39 16.64 -4.16
N LEU A 93 5.47 15.73 -4.50
CA LEU A 93 5.65 14.28 -4.34
C LEU A 93 6.04 13.58 -5.65
N GLY A 94 6.22 14.33 -6.74
CA GLY A 94 6.58 13.80 -8.06
C GLY A 94 8.09 13.75 -8.30
N ASP A 95 8.49 13.14 -9.41
CA ASP A 95 9.88 13.14 -9.89
C ASP A 95 9.99 14.01 -11.16
N PRO A 96 10.92 14.98 -11.22
CA PRO A 96 11.09 15.84 -12.39
C PRO A 96 11.45 15.08 -13.66
N ASP A 97 12.09 13.90 -13.56
CA ASP A 97 12.46 13.10 -14.74
C ASP A 97 11.22 12.63 -15.53
N ASN A 98 10.06 12.49 -14.88
CA ASN A 98 8.80 12.09 -15.52
C ASN A 98 8.16 13.19 -16.40
N PHE A 99 8.71 14.40 -16.41
CA PHE A 99 8.33 15.43 -17.38
C PHE A 99 9.11 15.33 -18.70
N THR A 100 10.13 14.48 -18.76
CA THR A 100 10.85 14.19 -20.01
C THR A 100 10.22 12.97 -20.70
N PRO A 101 9.94 13.02 -22.02
CA PRO A 101 9.44 11.86 -22.74
C PRO A 101 10.40 10.67 -22.64
N ALA A 102 9.86 9.47 -22.54
CA ALA A 102 10.65 8.25 -22.39
C ALA A 102 11.63 8.07 -23.57
N ASN A 103 12.90 7.81 -23.25
CA ASN A 103 13.94 7.45 -24.21
C ASN A 103 14.48 6.04 -23.88
N PRO A 104 14.15 5.00 -24.67
CA PRO A 104 14.59 3.64 -24.42
C PRO A 104 16.12 3.44 -24.43
N LEU A 105 16.88 4.39 -24.98
CA LEU A 105 18.33 4.30 -25.11
C LEU A 105 19.09 4.96 -23.94
N THR A 106 18.40 5.69 -23.06
CA THR A 106 19.05 6.44 -21.97
C THR A 106 18.29 6.29 -20.66
N THR A 107 18.96 5.85 -19.61
CA THR A 107 18.43 5.86 -18.24
C THR A 107 18.95 7.08 -17.49
N PRO A 108 18.09 7.86 -16.80
CA PRO A 108 18.55 8.96 -15.96
C PRO A 108 19.53 8.49 -14.87
N PRO A 109 20.60 9.25 -14.57
CA PRO A 109 21.65 8.83 -13.65
C PRO A 109 21.15 8.67 -12.19
N HIS A 110 20.09 9.39 -11.82
CA HIS A 110 19.51 9.38 -10.47
C HIS A 110 18.14 8.69 -10.41
N ILE A 111 17.89 7.75 -11.32
CA ILE A 111 16.61 7.02 -11.37
C ILE A 111 16.26 6.39 -10.02
N LYS A 112 15.06 6.68 -9.55
CA LYS A 112 14.48 6.16 -8.30
C LYS A 112 12.99 5.93 -8.49
N PRO A 113 12.37 5.03 -7.72
CA PRO A 113 10.92 4.88 -7.74
C PRO A 113 10.24 6.00 -6.94
N GLU A 114 8.92 6.04 -7.00
CA GLU A 114 8.08 6.92 -6.19
C GLU A 114 8.29 6.65 -4.70
N TRP A 115 8.04 7.69 -3.89
CA TRP A 115 8.37 7.71 -2.46
C TRP A 115 7.76 6.53 -1.67
N TYR A 116 6.55 6.10 -2.01
CA TYR A 116 5.86 4.99 -1.35
C TYR A 116 6.43 3.61 -1.68
N PHE A 117 7.33 3.50 -2.68
CA PHE A 117 8.05 2.26 -3.00
C PHE A 117 9.50 2.24 -2.50
N LEU A 118 10.02 3.33 -1.93
CA LEU A 118 11.43 3.45 -1.54
C LEU A 118 11.86 2.39 -0.53
N PHE A 119 11.01 2.03 0.45
CA PHE A 119 11.35 1.02 1.44
C PHE A 119 11.61 -0.35 0.78
N ALA A 120 10.76 -0.72 -0.19
CA ALA A 120 10.82 -1.99 -0.88
C ALA A 120 12.00 -2.03 -1.86
N TYR A 121 12.25 -0.90 -2.53
CA TYR A 121 13.41 -0.70 -3.40
C TYR A 121 14.73 -0.79 -2.63
N ALA A 122 14.81 -0.21 -1.44
CA ALA A 122 15.99 -0.30 -0.58
C ALA A 122 16.28 -1.76 -0.17
N ILE A 123 15.25 -2.54 0.17
CA ILE A 123 15.38 -3.98 0.47
C ILE A 123 15.87 -4.76 -0.77
N LEU A 124 15.31 -4.49 -1.95
CA LEU A 124 15.74 -5.12 -3.20
C LEU A 124 17.23 -4.86 -3.48
N ARG A 125 17.70 -3.63 -3.26
CA ARG A 125 19.07 -3.18 -3.58
C ARG A 125 20.10 -3.57 -2.52
N SER A 126 19.69 -3.87 -1.29
CA SER A 126 20.62 -4.24 -0.21
C SER A 126 21.22 -5.64 -0.36
N ILE A 127 20.60 -6.49 -1.18
CA ILE A 127 21.03 -7.87 -1.40
C ILE A 127 21.76 -7.97 -2.75
N PRO A 128 23.07 -8.28 -2.77
CA PRO A 128 23.87 -8.37 -4.00
C PRO A 128 23.64 -9.69 -4.76
N SER A 129 22.37 -10.08 -4.93
CA SER A 129 21.94 -11.25 -5.71
C SER A 129 20.64 -10.91 -6.43
N LYS A 130 20.60 -11.14 -7.75
CA LYS A 130 19.40 -10.86 -8.56
C LYS A 130 18.17 -11.61 -8.04
N LEU A 131 18.32 -12.92 -7.78
CA LEU A 131 17.22 -13.73 -7.24
C LEU A 131 16.95 -13.39 -5.78
N GLY A 132 18.00 -13.25 -4.96
CA GLY A 132 17.88 -12.97 -3.54
C GLY A 132 17.15 -11.65 -3.27
N GLY A 133 17.49 -10.59 -4.00
CA GLY A 133 16.81 -9.30 -3.89
C GLY A 133 15.33 -9.37 -4.28
N VAL A 134 14.98 -10.07 -5.36
CA VAL A 134 13.57 -10.23 -5.78
C VAL A 134 12.77 -11.03 -4.74
N LEU A 135 13.35 -12.09 -4.18
CA LEU A 135 12.71 -12.86 -3.12
C LEU A 135 12.54 -12.03 -1.84
N ALA A 136 13.51 -11.22 -1.48
CA ALA A 136 13.42 -10.34 -0.31
C ALA A 136 12.38 -9.22 -0.49
N LEU A 137 12.30 -8.64 -1.70
CA LEU A 137 11.25 -7.70 -2.05
C LEU A 137 9.86 -8.31 -1.83
N LEU A 138 9.63 -9.52 -2.37
CA LEU A 138 8.37 -10.24 -2.17
C LEU A 138 8.12 -10.56 -0.69
N ALA A 139 9.15 -11.02 0.02
CA ALA A 139 9.08 -11.35 1.44
C ALA A 139 8.74 -10.12 2.30
N SER A 140 9.17 -8.92 1.93
CA SER A 140 8.90 -7.69 2.70
C SER A 140 7.40 -7.36 2.82
N ILE A 141 6.59 -7.85 1.87
CA ILE A 141 5.13 -7.73 1.91
C ILE A 141 4.51 -9.01 2.49
N MET A 142 4.96 -10.18 2.04
CA MET A 142 4.40 -11.47 2.47
C MET A 142 4.61 -11.77 3.95
N VAL A 143 5.62 -11.17 4.59
CA VAL A 143 5.85 -11.30 6.04
C VAL A 143 4.64 -10.84 6.88
N LEU A 144 3.79 -9.95 6.34
CA LEU A 144 2.56 -9.52 7.01
C LEU A 144 1.60 -10.69 7.29
N PHE A 145 1.61 -11.75 6.46
CA PHE A 145 0.79 -12.95 6.68
C PHE A 145 1.30 -13.81 7.85
N LEU A 146 2.56 -13.66 8.25
CA LEU A 146 3.11 -14.35 9.42
C LEU A 146 2.70 -13.69 10.74
N ALA A 147 2.24 -12.42 10.72
CA ALA A 147 1.96 -11.66 11.94
C ALA A 147 1.00 -12.36 12.91
N PRO A 148 -0.12 -12.98 12.46
CA PRO A 148 -0.99 -13.75 13.36
C PRO A 148 -0.33 -15.03 13.89
N MET A 149 0.51 -15.68 13.08
CA MET A 149 1.17 -16.95 13.44
C MET A 149 2.30 -16.76 14.44
N THR A 150 2.98 -15.62 14.41
CA THR A 150 4.09 -15.29 15.31
C THR A 150 3.64 -14.52 16.54
N HIS A 151 2.35 -14.26 16.71
CA HIS A 151 1.83 -13.56 17.88
C HIS A 151 1.85 -14.47 19.12
N THR A 152 2.81 -14.26 20.01
CA THR A 152 3.00 -15.07 21.23
C THR A 152 2.35 -14.49 22.48
N ALA A 153 1.91 -13.23 22.42
CA ALA A 153 1.37 -12.56 23.60
C ALA A 153 -0.04 -13.04 23.94
N LYS A 154 -0.35 -13.04 25.23
CA LYS A 154 -1.73 -13.31 25.72
C LYS A 154 -2.66 -12.11 25.54
N GLN A 155 -2.10 -10.93 25.31
CA GLN A 155 -2.85 -9.68 25.12
C GLN A 155 -2.82 -9.28 23.64
N ARG A 156 -4.01 -9.09 23.07
CA ARG A 156 -4.19 -8.73 21.65
C ARG A 156 -3.56 -7.38 21.29
N SER A 157 -3.79 -6.34 22.11
CA SER A 157 -3.31 -4.97 21.86
C SER A 157 -1.91 -4.73 22.43
N LEU A 158 -1.18 -3.78 21.83
CA LEU A 158 0.10 -3.26 22.34
C LEU A 158 -0.06 -2.24 23.47
N MET A 159 -1.28 -1.74 23.72
CA MET A 159 -1.54 -0.64 24.67
C MET A 159 -0.93 -0.89 26.06
N PHE A 160 -1.00 -2.13 26.56
CA PHE A 160 -0.49 -2.53 27.88
C PHE A 160 0.81 -3.34 27.80
N ARG A 161 1.56 -3.23 26.70
CA ARG A 161 2.81 -3.96 26.46
C ARG A 161 3.96 -3.00 26.13
N PRO A 162 4.50 -2.27 27.12
CA PRO A 162 5.47 -1.20 26.88
C PRO A 162 6.71 -1.66 26.10
N ILE A 163 7.26 -2.83 26.46
CA ILE A 163 8.44 -3.39 25.79
C ILE A 163 8.14 -3.67 24.32
N THR A 164 6.99 -4.28 24.01
CA THR A 164 6.62 -4.55 22.61
C THR A 164 6.35 -3.26 21.84
N LYS A 165 5.70 -2.27 22.46
CA LYS A 165 5.40 -0.96 21.85
C LYS A 165 6.65 -0.12 21.54
N MET A 166 7.78 -0.38 22.20
CA MET A 166 9.05 0.25 21.84
C MET A 166 9.71 -0.40 20.63
N VAL A 167 9.47 -1.68 20.40
CA VAL A 167 10.07 -2.47 19.31
C VAL A 167 9.24 -2.40 18.02
N PHE A 168 7.92 -2.25 18.15
CA PHE A 168 6.93 -2.15 17.06
C PHE A 168 6.07 -0.91 17.24
#